data_AF-A0A8T6SHS8-F1
#
_entry.id   AF-A0A8T6SHS8-F1
#
_cell.length_a   1.000
_cell.length_b   1.000
_cell.length_c   1.000
_cell.angle_alpha   90.00
_cell.angle_beta   90.00
_cell.angle_gamma   90.00
#
_symmetry.space_group_name_H-M   'P 1'
#
loop_
_entity.id
_entity.type
_entity.pdbx_description
1 polymer ?
#
loop_
_entity_poly.entity_id
_entity_poly.type
_entity_poly.pdbx_seq_one_letter_code
_entity_poly.pdbx_strand_id
1 'polypeptide(L)'
;MLIVAYGCAALNKGPDGTVQNEEDEEMLRIERFKENVRRDGDTLYLKLDSGDYLGLSDLTDCSRWETCTLYRFVDYLEDVGIYLVSVDYYEGFEYLMVSAKSGEKYMVPAFPKFSPDRKRFVAVSADDSGYNENGVFVWRLEDDGIVSELSYRPFDPP
;
A
#
# COMPACT_ATOMS: atom_id res chain seq x y z
N MET A 1 -28.69 19.61 -6.32
CA MET A 1 -27.31 19.27 -5.91
C MET A 1 -27.26 17.75 -5.87
N LEU A 2 -26.75 17.16 -6.95
CA LEU A 2 -26.75 15.71 -7.15
C LEU A 2 -25.57 15.14 -6.37
N ILE A 3 -25.84 14.40 -5.30
CA ILE A 3 -24.84 13.53 -4.68
C ILE A 3 -24.77 12.31 -5.58
N VAL A 4 -23.73 12.22 -6.42
CA VAL A 4 -23.41 10.96 -7.09
C VAL A 4 -22.67 10.13 -6.05
N ALA A 5 -23.42 9.30 -5.33
CA ALA A 5 -22.83 8.17 -4.62
C ALA A 5 -22.37 7.18 -5.71
N TYR A 6 -21.08 7.19 -6.05
CA TYR A 6 -20.51 6.08 -6.80
C TYR A 6 -20.71 4.83 -5.96
N GLY A 7 -21.45 3.91 -6.56
CA GLY A 7 -22.15 2.85 -5.87
C GLY A 7 -21.23 1.95 -5.09
N CYS A 8 -21.83 1.35 -4.06
CA CYS A 8 -21.59 -0.02 -3.67
C CYS A 8 -21.68 -0.89 -4.94
N ALA A 9 -20.58 -0.99 -5.70
CA ALA A 9 -20.47 -1.96 -6.78
C ALA A 9 -20.63 -3.33 -6.11
N ALA A 10 -21.57 -4.13 -6.60
CA ALA A 10 -21.77 -5.47 -6.06
C ALA A 10 -20.48 -6.25 -6.30
N LEU A 11 -19.81 -6.65 -5.22
CA LEU A 11 -18.60 -7.48 -5.28
C LEU A 11 -18.82 -8.63 -6.26
N ASN A 12 -17.93 -8.81 -7.24
CA ASN A 12 -17.94 -9.96 -8.13
C ASN A 12 -17.53 -11.19 -7.32
N LYS A 13 -18.54 -11.85 -6.76
CA LYS A 13 -18.37 -13.12 -6.05
C LYS A 13 -18.41 -14.28 -7.04
N GLY A 14 -17.43 -15.17 -6.93
CA GLY A 14 -17.41 -16.45 -7.59
C GLY A 14 -18.54 -17.36 -7.13
N PRO A 15 -18.73 -18.52 -7.80
CA PRO A 15 -19.81 -19.45 -7.49
C PRO A 15 -19.74 -20.06 -6.07
N ASP A 16 -18.60 -19.95 -5.39
CA ASP A 16 -18.36 -20.33 -3.99
C ASP A 16 -18.45 -19.15 -3.00
N GLY A 17 -18.72 -17.94 -3.50
CA GLY A 17 -18.84 -16.72 -2.72
C GLY A 17 -17.53 -15.95 -2.53
N THR A 18 -16.41 -16.39 -3.10
CA THR A 18 -15.13 -15.68 -2.99
C THR A 18 -15.11 -14.47 -3.90
N VAL A 19 -14.53 -13.36 -3.45
CA VAL A 19 -14.26 -12.22 -4.31
C VAL A 19 -13.27 -12.60 -5.41
N GLN A 20 -13.52 -12.17 -6.66
CA GLN A 20 -12.75 -12.62 -7.83
C GLN A 20 -11.70 -11.62 -8.34
N ASN A 21 -11.68 -10.37 -7.90
CA ASN A 21 -10.70 -9.37 -8.37
C ASN A 21 -10.13 -8.48 -7.24
N GLU A 22 -8.99 -7.84 -7.53
CA GLU A 22 -8.26 -7.01 -6.56
C GLU A 22 -9.03 -5.75 -6.13
N GLU A 23 -9.83 -5.18 -7.03
CA GLU A 23 -10.67 -4.01 -6.72
C GLU A 23 -11.72 -4.33 -5.65
N ASP A 24 -12.36 -5.49 -5.76
CA ASP A 24 -13.35 -5.95 -4.78
C ASP A 24 -12.68 -6.31 -3.45
N GLU A 25 -11.49 -6.90 -3.47
CA GLU A 25 -10.71 -7.16 -2.25
C GLU A 25 -10.31 -5.85 -1.57
N GLU A 26 -9.88 -4.85 -2.35
CA GLU A 26 -9.60 -3.52 -1.85
C GLU A 26 -10.86 -2.91 -1.21
N MET A 27 -12.00 -2.96 -1.90
CA MET A 27 -13.25 -2.38 -1.38
C MET A 27 -13.70 -3.05 -0.07
N LEU A 28 -13.47 -4.36 0.10
CA LEU A 28 -13.69 -5.04 1.38
C LEU A 28 -12.78 -4.52 2.49
N ARG A 29 -11.50 -4.26 2.18
CA ARG A 29 -10.54 -3.68 3.12
C ARG A 29 -10.92 -2.23 3.45
N ILE A 30 -11.32 -1.43 2.46
CA ILE A 30 -11.78 -0.06 2.65
C ILE A 30 -13.03 -0.03 3.54
N GLU A 31 -14.02 -0.90 3.32
CA GLU A 31 -15.23 -0.94 4.17
C GLU A 31 -14.87 -1.26 5.63
N ARG A 32 -13.89 -2.14 5.87
CA ARG A 32 -13.39 -2.43 7.22
C ARG A 32 -12.78 -1.20 7.90
N PHE A 33 -12.15 -0.30 7.14
CA PHE A 33 -11.45 0.89 7.63
C PHE A 33 -12.06 2.20 7.14
N LYS A 34 -13.38 2.24 6.89
CA LYS A 34 -14.07 3.37 6.23
C LYS A 34 -14.00 4.71 6.94
N GLU A 35 -13.69 4.71 8.24
CA GLU A 35 -13.48 5.93 9.02
C GLU A 35 -12.12 6.59 8.75
N ASN A 36 -11.19 5.83 8.16
CA ASN A 36 -9.80 6.18 7.93
C ASN A 36 -9.45 6.20 6.45
N VAL A 37 -10.10 5.37 5.64
CA VAL A 37 -9.76 5.15 4.24
C VAL A 37 -11.01 5.27 3.38
N ARG A 38 -10.88 5.95 2.24
CA ARG A 38 -11.91 5.98 1.21
C ARG A 38 -11.28 6.03 -0.17
N ARG A 39 -11.97 5.46 -1.16
CA ARG A 39 -11.64 5.62 -2.58
C ARG A 39 -12.71 6.49 -3.25
N ASP A 40 -12.28 7.42 -4.09
CA ASP A 40 -13.16 8.28 -4.88
C ASP A 40 -12.56 8.42 -6.29
N GLY A 41 -13.16 7.72 -7.24
CA GLY A 41 -12.59 7.49 -8.57
C GLY A 41 -11.18 6.92 -8.49
N ASP A 42 -10.25 7.59 -9.16
CA ASP A 42 -8.85 7.18 -9.27
C ASP A 42 -8.00 7.59 -8.06
N THR A 43 -8.60 8.14 -6.99
CA THR A 43 -7.83 8.59 -5.81
C THR A 43 -8.20 7.81 -4.55
N LEU A 44 -7.17 7.22 -3.93
CA LEU A 44 -7.20 6.67 -2.59
C LEU A 44 -6.90 7.77 -1.57
N TYR A 45 -7.77 7.95 -0.60
CA TYR A 45 -7.61 8.93 0.48
C TYR A 45 -7.35 8.23 1.80
N LEU A 46 -6.28 8.61 2.48
CA LEU A 46 -5.89 8.15 3.80
C LEU A 46 -6.03 9.30 4.80
N LYS A 47 -6.82 9.11 5.85
CA LYS A 47 -7.03 10.12 6.89
C LYS A 47 -5.80 10.20 7.80
N LEU A 48 -5.27 11.40 8.00
CA LEU A 48 -4.20 11.65 8.94
C LEU A 48 -4.76 11.97 10.33
N ASP A 49 -3.92 11.86 11.35
CA ASP A 49 -4.28 12.17 12.74
C ASP A 49 -4.69 13.64 12.91
N SER A 50 -4.21 14.53 12.03
CA SER A 50 -4.66 15.93 11.97
C SER A 50 -6.14 16.08 11.58
N GLY A 51 -6.74 15.04 11.00
CA GLY A 51 -8.06 15.06 10.37
C GLY A 51 -8.05 15.39 8.88
N ASP A 52 -6.90 15.80 8.34
CA ASP A 52 -6.71 15.98 6.90
C ASP A 52 -6.67 14.63 6.16
N TYR A 53 -6.77 14.66 4.84
CA TYR A 53 -6.62 13.47 4.01
C TYR A 53 -5.40 13.60 3.10
N LEU A 54 -4.55 12.57 3.09
CA LEU A 54 -3.54 12.37 2.07
C LEU A 54 -4.17 11.63 0.88
N GLY A 55 -4.16 12.27 -0.29
CA GLY A 55 -4.60 11.66 -1.55
C GLY A 55 -3.43 10.97 -2.28
N LEU A 56 -3.68 9.76 -2.78
CA LEU A 56 -2.82 9.01 -3.70
C LEU A 56 -3.63 8.75 -4.97
N SER A 57 -3.29 9.45 -6.04
CA SER A 57 -4.01 9.38 -7.32
C SER A 57 -3.33 8.41 -8.27
N ASP A 58 -4.11 7.50 -8.81
CA ASP A 58 -3.68 6.59 -9.86
C ASP A 58 -3.28 7.38 -11.12
N LEU A 59 -2.24 6.90 -11.80
CA LEU A 59 -1.83 7.34 -13.12
C LEU A 59 -2.18 6.21 -14.08
N THR A 60 -3.35 6.32 -14.71
CA THR A 60 -3.97 5.26 -15.53
C THR A 60 -3.63 5.36 -17.02
N ASP A 61 -2.94 6.44 -17.43
CA ASP A 61 -2.38 6.54 -18.78
C ASP A 61 -1.13 5.66 -18.88
N CYS A 62 -1.34 4.39 -19.20
CA CYS A 62 -0.25 3.42 -19.39
C CYS A 62 0.27 3.42 -20.83
N SER A 63 0.06 4.51 -21.61
CA SER A 63 0.60 4.64 -22.98
C SER A 63 2.13 4.70 -23.01
N ARG A 64 2.76 5.02 -21.87
CA ARG A 64 4.18 4.79 -21.58
C ARG A 64 4.27 3.91 -20.33
N TRP A 65 5.20 2.96 -20.34
CA TRP A 65 5.42 2.05 -19.23
C TRP A 65 5.76 2.79 -17.92
N GLU A 66 6.41 3.95 -18.01
CA GLU A 66 6.77 4.82 -16.88
C GLU A 66 5.59 5.59 -16.25
N THR A 67 4.42 5.62 -16.90
CA THR A 67 3.28 6.46 -16.47
C THR A 67 2.11 5.67 -15.88
N CYS A 68 2.27 4.35 -15.74
CA CYS A 68 1.28 3.48 -15.12
C CYS A 68 1.59 3.33 -13.63
N THR A 69 0.74 3.86 -12.75
CA THR A 69 0.90 3.69 -11.30
C THR A 69 -0.46 3.59 -10.64
N LEU A 70 -0.74 2.46 -10.02
CA LEU A 70 -1.98 2.21 -9.31
C LEU A 70 -1.68 2.09 -7.82
N TYR A 71 -2.43 2.81 -6.98
CA TYR A 71 -2.35 2.68 -5.54
C TYR A 71 -3.52 1.82 -5.09
N ARG A 72 -3.27 0.73 -4.36
CA ARG A 72 -4.34 -0.09 -3.77
C ARG A 72 -4.15 -0.24 -2.27
N PHE A 73 -5.23 -0.05 -1.52
CA PHE A 73 -5.21 -0.17 -0.07
C PHE A 73 -5.06 -1.65 0.35
N VAL A 74 -4.08 -1.90 1.23
CA VAL A 74 -3.76 -3.24 1.71
C VAL A 74 -4.19 -3.42 3.16
N ASP A 75 -3.79 -2.52 4.05
CA ASP A 75 -4.16 -2.61 5.47
C ASP A 75 -3.94 -1.27 6.20
N TYR A 76 -4.55 -1.14 7.38
CA TYR A 76 -4.22 -0.08 8.33
C TYR A 76 -3.82 -0.69 9.67
N LEU A 77 -2.56 -0.54 10.03
CA LEU A 77 -1.98 -1.03 11.28
C LEU A 77 -2.25 0.01 12.38
N GLU A 78 -3.48 -0.01 12.90
CA GLU A 78 -4.01 1.00 13.82
C GLU A 78 -3.16 1.23 15.08
N ASP A 79 -2.51 0.20 15.60
CA ASP A 79 -1.72 0.28 16.83
C ASP A 79 -0.34 0.93 16.67
N VAL A 80 0.15 1.03 15.43
CA VAL A 80 1.39 1.74 15.08
C VAL A 80 1.13 2.93 14.16
N GLY A 81 -0.13 3.20 13.79
CA GLY A 81 -0.53 4.33 12.97
C GLY A 81 0.07 4.30 11.57
N ILE A 82 0.12 3.13 10.92
CA ILE A 82 0.69 2.98 9.57
C ILE A 82 -0.34 2.43 8.59
N TYR A 83 -0.54 3.14 7.48
CA TYR A 83 -1.22 2.59 6.31
C TYR A 83 -0.25 1.81 5.44
N LEU A 84 -0.71 0.68 4.89
CA LEU A 84 -0.02 -0.11 3.88
C LEU A 84 -0.80 -0.05 2.57
N VAL A 85 -0.09 0.32 1.51
CA VAL A 85 -0.62 0.49 0.14
C VAL A 85 0.28 -0.29 -0.81
N SER A 86 -0.28 -1.07 -1.75
CA SER A 86 0.50 -1.57 -2.88
C SER A 86 0.59 -0.48 -3.93
N VAL A 87 1.76 -0.36 -4.54
CA VAL A 87 2.01 0.54 -5.65
C VAL A 87 2.36 -0.34 -6.83
N ASP A 88 1.38 -0.50 -7.71
CA ASP A 88 1.48 -1.40 -8.85
C ASP A 88 1.87 -0.59 -10.10
N TYR A 89 2.92 -1.04 -10.78
CA TYR A 89 3.43 -0.41 -12.00
C TYR A 89 3.02 -1.21 -13.24
N TYR A 90 3.41 -0.72 -14.42
CA TYR A 90 3.26 -1.52 -15.65
C TYR A 90 4.01 -2.85 -15.55
N GLU A 91 5.24 -2.81 -15.03
CA GLU A 91 6.07 -3.97 -14.72
C GLU A 91 6.60 -3.82 -13.29
N GLY A 92 6.20 -4.73 -12.40
CA GLY A 92 6.62 -4.73 -11.00
C GLY A 92 5.62 -4.07 -10.05
N PHE A 93 5.95 -4.16 -8.77
CA PHE A 93 5.16 -3.57 -7.69
C PHE A 93 6.04 -3.35 -6.47
N GLU A 94 5.65 -2.39 -5.65
CA GLU A 94 6.25 -2.13 -4.35
C GLU A 94 5.15 -1.92 -3.32
N TYR A 95 5.54 -1.76 -2.06
CA TYR A 95 4.63 -1.32 -1.00
C TYR A 95 5.00 0.07 -0.53
N LEU A 96 3.99 0.91 -0.36
CA LEU A 96 4.10 2.21 0.26
C LEU A 96 3.54 2.12 1.68
N MET A 97 4.38 2.42 2.67
CA MET A 97 3.96 2.64 4.04
C MET A 97 3.77 4.14 4.29
N VAL A 98 2.64 4.52 4.87
CA VAL A 98 2.31 5.92 5.18
C VAL A 98 2.06 6.08 6.67
N SER A 99 2.77 7.03 7.29
CA SER A 99 2.49 7.47 8.66
C SER A 99 1.14 8.17 8.73
N ALA A 100 0.21 7.66 9.55
CA ALA A 100 -1.06 8.34 9.82
C ALA A 100 -0.85 9.66 10.56
N LYS A 101 0.22 9.77 11.35
CA LYS A 101 0.55 10.97 12.11
C LYS A 101 1.03 12.12 11.23
N SER A 102 1.96 11.86 10.32
CA SER A 102 2.68 12.90 9.55
C SER A 102 2.38 12.88 8.05
N GLY A 103 1.81 11.80 7.53
CA GLY A 103 1.66 11.58 6.08
C GLY A 103 2.97 11.22 5.38
N GLU A 104 4.07 11.03 6.12
CA GLU A 104 5.35 10.60 5.55
C GLU A 104 5.25 9.23 4.89
N LYS A 105 5.99 9.08 3.80
CA LYS A 105 5.91 7.96 2.85
C LYS A 105 7.22 7.19 2.84
N TYR A 106 7.12 5.88 2.92
CA TYR A 106 8.26 4.97 2.94
C TYR A 106 8.02 3.84 1.94
N MET A 107 8.86 3.76 0.90
CA MET A 107 8.80 2.65 -0.05
C MET A 107 9.47 1.42 0.54
N VAL A 108 8.85 0.26 0.32
CA VAL A 108 9.27 -1.05 0.79
C VAL A 108 9.18 -2.02 -0.39
N PRO A 109 10.27 -2.72 -0.74
CA PRO A 109 10.37 -3.51 -1.97
C PRO A 109 9.54 -4.81 -1.97
N ALA A 110 8.95 -5.18 -0.84
CA ALA A 110 8.11 -6.38 -0.71
C ALA A 110 7.17 -6.27 0.49
N PHE A 111 6.25 -7.22 0.61
CA PHE A 111 5.23 -7.20 1.66
C PHE A 111 5.90 -7.23 3.06
N PRO A 112 5.63 -6.23 3.93
CA PRO A 112 6.26 -6.17 5.24
C PRO A 112 5.66 -7.20 6.21
N LYS A 113 6.52 -7.92 6.93
CA LYS A 113 6.15 -8.78 8.06
C LYS A 113 6.65 -8.17 9.36
N PHE A 114 5.72 -7.77 10.21
CA PHE A 114 6.00 -7.14 11.49
C PHE A 114 6.43 -8.16 12.55
N SER A 115 7.36 -7.74 13.42
CA SER A 115 7.70 -8.49 14.63
C SER A 115 6.50 -8.55 15.58
N PRO A 116 6.42 -9.55 16.48
CA PRO A 116 5.30 -9.67 17.42
C PRO A 116 5.11 -8.44 18.33
N ASP A 117 6.20 -7.73 18.66
CA ASP A 117 6.16 -6.50 19.46
C ASP A 117 5.95 -5.23 18.63
N ARG A 118 5.80 -5.38 17.31
CA ARG A 118 5.62 -4.32 16.30
C ARG A 118 6.66 -3.21 16.33
N LYS A 119 7.85 -3.46 16.89
CA LYS A 119 8.94 -2.49 16.84
C LYS A 119 9.74 -2.55 15.55
N ARG A 120 9.62 -3.66 14.81
CA ARG A 120 10.37 -3.91 13.59
C ARG A 120 9.49 -4.56 12.54
N PHE A 121 9.91 -4.47 11.29
CA PHE A 121 9.39 -5.33 10.24
C PHE A 121 10.51 -5.74 9.29
N VAL A 122 10.28 -6.85 8.60
CA VAL A 122 11.15 -7.37 7.55
C VAL A 122 10.41 -7.39 6.22
N ALA A 123 11.09 -7.01 5.15
CA ALA A 123 10.66 -7.29 3.77
C ALA A 123 11.74 -8.15 3.11
N VAL A 124 11.30 -9.21 2.45
CA VAL A 124 12.18 -10.11 1.68
C VAL A 124 11.67 -10.11 0.26
N SER A 125 12.52 -9.67 -0.65
CA SER A 125 12.22 -9.60 -2.07
C SER A 125 13.19 -10.47 -2.84
N ALA A 126 12.64 -11.27 -3.74
CA ALA A 126 13.38 -12.16 -4.63
C ALA A 126 12.62 -12.22 -5.95
N ASP A 127 13.15 -11.53 -6.94
CA ASP A 127 12.62 -11.33 -8.27
C ASP A 127 13.72 -11.62 -9.30
N ASP A 128 13.40 -12.44 -10.29
CA ASP A 128 14.32 -12.80 -11.39
C ASP A 128 14.16 -11.88 -12.60
N SER A 129 13.12 -11.04 -12.61
CA SER A 129 12.85 -10.12 -13.72
C SER A 129 13.74 -8.87 -13.70
N GLY A 130 14.29 -8.52 -12.53
CA GLY A 130 15.18 -7.38 -12.36
C GLY A 130 14.45 -6.04 -12.21
N TYR A 131 13.12 -6.07 -12.10
CA TYR A 131 12.29 -4.88 -11.91
C TYR A 131 12.08 -4.55 -10.43
N ASN A 132 12.19 -5.54 -9.54
CA ASN A 132 12.11 -5.32 -8.11
C ASN A 132 13.49 -5.43 -7.44
N GLU A 133 13.65 -4.71 -6.34
CA GLU A 133 14.88 -4.76 -5.56
C GLU A 133 15.01 -6.10 -4.83
N ASN A 134 16.09 -6.85 -5.07
CA ASN A 134 16.34 -8.11 -4.39
C ASN A 134 17.09 -7.92 -3.08
N GLY A 135 16.62 -8.57 -2.01
CA GLY A 135 17.33 -8.52 -0.73
C GLY A 135 16.49 -8.86 0.48
N VAL A 136 17.15 -8.72 1.64
CA VAL A 136 16.53 -8.78 2.96
C VAL A 136 16.70 -7.42 3.61
N PHE A 137 15.58 -6.83 4.02
CA PHE A 137 15.54 -5.49 4.54
C PHE A 137 14.81 -5.51 5.89
N VAL A 138 15.42 -4.91 6.90
CA VAL A 138 14.84 -4.78 8.25
C VAL A 138 14.79 -3.31 8.60
N TRP A 139 13.62 -2.89 9.09
CA TRP A 139 13.41 -1.55 9.61
C TRP A 139 12.90 -1.61 11.04
N ARG A 140 13.11 -0.51 11.74
CA ARG A 140 12.51 -0.22 13.04
C ARG A 140 11.52 0.93 12.92
N LEU A 141 10.39 0.75 13.59
CA LEU A 141 9.41 1.79 13.78
C LEU A 141 9.89 2.73 14.90
N GLU A 142 9.74 4.02 14.66
CA GLU A 142 9.97 5.11 15.60
C GLU A 142 8.66 5.86 15.84
N ASP A 143 8.62 6.70 16.86
CA ASP A 143 7.44 7.52 17.20
C ASP A 143 6.93 8.42 16.06
N ASP A 144 7.75 8.69 15.05
CA ASP A 144 7.38 9.50 13.89
C ASP A 144 7.98 9.02 12.57
N GLY A 145 8.23 7.71 12.43
CA GLY A 145 8.78 7.24 11.17
C GLY A 145 9.32 5.82 11.17
N ILE A 146 10.05 5.54 10.10
CA ILE A 146 10.62 4.23 9.82
C ILE A 146 12.11 4.41 9.53
N VAL A 147 12.95 3.70 10.28
CA VAL A 147 14.41 3.76 10.14
C VAL A 147 14.92 2.42 9.63
N SER A 148 15.70 2.45 8.56
CA SER A 148 16.39 1.26 8.07
C SER A 148 17.46 0.83 9.06
N GLU A 149 17.46 -0.44 9.45
CA GLU A 149 18.43 -1.01 10.38
C GLU A 149 19.35 -2.03 9.72
N LEU A 150 18.84 -2.75 8.72
CA LEU A 150 19.61 -3.70 7.93
C LEU A 150 19.14 -3.66 6.48
N SER A 151 20.10 -3.68 5.57
CA SER A 151 19.86 -4.00 4.17
C SER A 151 20.93 -4.97 3.72
N TYR A 152 20.52 -6.10 3.16
CA TYR A 152 21.39 -7.09 2.55
C TYR A 152 20.93 -7.32 1.12
N ARG A 153 21.80 -7.07 0.15
CA ARG A 153 21.56 -7.34 -1.27
C ARG A 153 22.48 -8.48 -1.72
N PRO A 154 21.95 -9.50 -2.43
CA PRO A 154 22.78 -10.61 -2.92
C PRO A 154 23.77 -10.19 -4.01
N PHE A 155 23.60 -9.00 -4.61
CA PHE A 155 24.51 -8.40 -5.58
C PHE A 155 24.78 -6.93 -5.23
N ASP A 156 25.57 -6.67 -4.18
CA ASP A 156 26.26 -5.38 -4.07
C ASP A 156 27.54 -5.47 -4.93
N PRO A 157 27.67 -4.70 -6.03
CA PRO A 157 28.96 -4.59 -6.70
C PRO A 157 29.98 -3.93 -5.74
N PRO A 158 31.27 -4.33 -5.79
CA PRO A 158 32.33 -3.77 -4.95
C PRO A 158 32.59 -2.27 -5.20
#